data_AF-A0A7W7PZD1-F1
#
_entry.id   AF-A0A7W7PZD1-F1
#
_cell.length_a   1.000
_cell.length_b   1.000
_cell.length_c   1.000
_cell.angle_alpha   90.00
_cell.angle_beta   90.00
_cell.angle_gamma   90.00
#
_symmetry.space_group_name_H-M   'P 1'
#
loop_
_entity.id
_entity.type
_entity.pdbx_description
1 polymer ?
#
loop_
_entity_poly.entity_id
_entity_poly.type
_entity_poly.pdbx_seq_one_letter_code
_entity_poly.pdbx_strand_id
1 'polypeptide(L)'
;MGFNVTCTPGKKAAAAFMRVTEHLPALVVYLDPVNVAIQLPPFPGGDVVLANFCRELAREAAKLAAEIDPDGEAAPPERGPRHRLVTGDFGDSGGGF
;
A
#
# COMPACT_ATOMS: atom_id res chain seq x y z
N MET A 1 -21.81 17.04 0.01
CA MET A 1 -21.95 16.72 -1.44
C MET A 1 -21.36 15.33 -1.62
N GLY A 2 -22.13 14.36 -2.14
CA GLY A 2 -21.65 13.00 -2.40
C GLY A 2 -21.58 12.77 -3.90
N PHE A 3 -20.51 12.15 -4.38
CA PHE A 3 -20.38 11.72 -5.76
C PHE A 3 -20.28 10.20 -5.78
N ASN A 4 -21.13 9.55 -6.56
CA ASN A 4 -21.05 8.11 -6.78
C ASN A 4 -20.07 7.86 -7.93
N VAL A 5 -19.09 6.99 -7.69
CA VAL A 5 -18.13 6.55 -8.70
C VAL A 5 -18.36 5.06 -8.91
N THR A 6 -18.95 4.70 -10.04
CA THR A 6 -19.06 3.31 -10.48
C THR A 6 -18.10 3.11 -11.64
N CYS A 7 -17.19 2.16 -11.52
CA CYS A 7 -16.17 1.87 -12.52
C CYS A 7 -16.00 0.36 -12.68
N THR A 8 -15.59 -0.07 -13.88
CA THR A 8 -15.17 -1.44 -14.15
C THR A 8 -13.65 -1.46 -14.37
N PRO A 9 -12.88 -2.26 -13.59
CA PRO A 9 -11.44 -2.38 -13.80
C PRO A 9 -11.11 -2.90 -15.21
N GLY A 10 -10.19 -2.23 -15.90
CA GLY A 10 -9.62 -2.66 -17.17
C GLY A 10 -8.52 -3.70 -17.00
N LYS A 11 -7.94 -4.15 -18.12
CA LYS A 11 -6.96 -5.26 -18.15
C LYS A 11 -5.68 -4.99 -17.35
N LYS A 12 -5.35 -3.72 -17.13
CA LYS A 12 -4.15 -3.29 -16.40
C LYS A 12 -4.48 -2.58 -15.09
N ALA A 13 -5.68 -2.82 -14.55
CA ALA A 13 -6.07 -2.20 -13.29
C ALA A 13 -5.17 -2.64 -12.13
N ALA A 14 -4.87 -1.72 -11.22
CA ALA A 14 -3.98 -1.94 -10.09
C ALA A 14 -4.33 -0.96 -8.95
N ALA A 15 -3.93 -1.29 -7.72
CA ALA A 15 -3.98 -0.37 -6.59
C ALA A 15 -2.58 -0.15 -6.03
N ALA A 16 -2.24 1.09 -5.69
CA ALA A 16 -0.94 1.45 -5.13
C ALA A 16 -1.06 2.46 -3.99
N PHE A 17 -0.25 2.26 -2.96
CA PHE A 17 0.04 3.29 -1.97
C PHE A 17 1.15 4.20 -2.50
N MET A 18 0.94 5.51 -2.42
CA MET A 18 1.98 6.48 -2.74
C MET A 18 1.96 7.67 -1.78
N ARG A 19 3.08 8.36 -1.68
CA ARG A 19 3.20 9.65 -1.00
C ARG A 19 3.23 10.74 -2.06
N VAL A 20 2.17 11.55 -2.14
CA VAL A 20 2.10 12.68 -3.09
C VAL A 20 3.09 13.78 -2.67
N THR A 21 3.21 13.98 -1.35
CA THR A 21 4.29 14.71 -0.69
C THR A 21 4.75 13.89 0.52
N GLU A 22 5.86 14.24 1.18
CA GLU A 22 6.36 13.49 2.37
C GLU A 22 5.27 13.26 3.43
N HIS A 23 4.34 14.20 3.56
CA HIS A 23 3.28 14.20 4.57
C HIS A 23 1.89 13.84 4.05
N LEU A 24 1.72 13.62 2.75
CA LEU A 24 0.41 13.34 2.15
C LEU A 24 0.37 11.91 1.57
N PRO A 25 0.01 10.90 2.39
CA PRO A 25 -0.26 9.55 1.90
C PRO A 25 -1.54 9.55 1.05
N ALA A 26 -1.51 8.82 -0.06
CA ALA A 26 -2.65 8.61 -0.93
C ALA A 26 -2.72 7.14 -1.36
N LEU A 27 -3.95 6.63 -1.46
CA LEU A 27 -4.23 5.37 -2.14
C LEU A 27 -4.72 5.70 -3.54
N VAL A 28 -4.05 5.15 -4.55
CA VAL A 28 -4.43 5.32 -5.96
C VAL A 28 -4.92 3.99 -6.51
N VAL A 29 -6.10 4.02 -7.11
CA VAL A 29 -6.69 2.91 -7.85
C VAL A 29 -6.63 3.27 -9.32
N TYR A 30 -5.77 2.58 -10.06
CA TYR A 30 -5.66 2.64 -11.51
C TYR A 30 -6.71 1.68 -12.09
N LEU A 31 -7.69 2.21 -12.82
CA LEU A 31 -8.77 1.42 -13.42
C LEU A 31 -8.57 1.18 -14.91
N ASP A 32 -7.57 1.80 -15.54
CA ASP A 32 -7.27 1.73 -16.97
C ASP A 32 -8.48 2.14 -17.85
N PRO A 33 -8.62 3.43 -18.26
CA PRO A 33 -7.65 4.53 -18.18
C PRO A 33 -7.87 5.53 -17.02
N VAL A 34 -8.95 5.37 -16.25
CA VAL A 34 -9.34 6.31 -15.19
C VAL A 34 -8.61 5.99 -13.89
N ASN A 35 -8.24 7.01 -13.12
CA ASN A 35 -7.62 6.85 -11.80
C ASN A 35 -8.52 7.44 -10.72
N VAL A 36 -8.68 6.71 -9.62
CA VAL A 36 -9.33 7.20 -8.40
C VAL A 36 -8.26 7.38 -7.34
N ALA A 37 -8.13 8.60 -6.81
CA ALA A 37 -7.23 8.89 -5.70
C ALA A 37 -8.05 9.16 -4.43
N ILE A 38 -7.78 8.39 -3.39
CA ILE A 38 -8.35 8.60 -2.06
C ILE A 38 -7.31 9.38 -1.26
N GLN A 39 -7.65 10.62 -0.92
CA GLN A 39 -6.75 11.58 -0.25
C GLN A 39 -7.14 11.78 1.21
N LEU A 40 -6.20 12.34 1.97
CA LEU A 40 -6.41 12.73 3.36
C LEU A 40 -7.58 13.73 3.47
N PRO A 41 -8.64 13.41 4.22
CA PRO A 41 -9.73 14.34 4.44
C PRO A 41 -9.24 15.62 5.15
N PRO A 42 -9.65 16.83 4.71
CA PRO A 42 -9.13 18.09 5.24
C PRO A 42 -9.85 18.51 6.54
N PHE A 43 -9.93 17.61 7.52
CA PHE A 43 -10.50 17.88 8.84
C PHE A 43 -9.69 17.20 9.96
N PRO A 44 -9.73 17.70 11.22
CA PRO A 44 -9.00 17.12 12.34
C PRO A 44 -9.36 15.65 12.58
N GLY A 45 -8.36 14.76 12.66
CA GLY A 45 -8.56 13.32 12.78
C GLY A 45 -8.89 12.60 11.46
N GLY A 46 -8.87 13.30 10.32
CA GLY A 46 -9.09 12.72 9.00
C GLY A 46 -8.10 11.63 8.64
N ASP A 47 -6.89 11.66 9.20
CA ASP A 47 -5.86 10.61 9.10
C ASP A 47 -6.29 9.30 9.74
N VAL A 48 -6.87 9.35 10.94
CA VAL A 48 -7.39 8.17 11.64
C VAL A 48 -8.61 7.61 10.89
N VAL A 49 -9.49 8.49 10.42
CA VAL A 49 -10.66 8.10 9.61
C VAL A 49 -10.23 7.42 8.33
N LEU A 50 -9.28 8.00 7.58
CA LEU A 50 -8.75 7.41 6.35
C LEU A 50 -8.07 6.07 6.63
N ALA A 51 -7.29 5.96 7.71
CA ALA A 51 -6.63 4.71 8.08
C ALA A 51 -7.64 3.59 8.39
N ASN A 52 -8.73 3.89 9.10
CA ASN A 52 -9.79 2.93 9.37
C ASN A 52 -10.52 2.53 8.08
N PHE A 53 -10.86 3.50 7.25
CA PHE A 53 -11.47 3.26 5.94
C PHE A 53 -10.59 2.36 5.06
N CYS A 54 -9.28 2.59 4.98
CA CYS A 54 -8.38 1.74 4.20
C CYS A 54 -8.30 0.31 4.74
N ARG A 55 -8.39 0.09 6.07
CA ARG A 55 -8.42 -1.26 6.66
C ARG A 55 -9.71 -1.99 6.31
N GLU A 56 -10.85 -1.29 6.35
CA GLU A 56 -12.14 -1.84 5.93
C GLU A 56 -12.14 -2.17 4.44
N LEU A 57 -11.67 -1.24 3.60
CA LEU A 57 -11.53 -1.44 2.17
C LEU A 57 -10.67 -2.66 1.84
N ALA A 58 -9.51 -2.82 2.47
CA ALA A 58 -8.64 -3.97 2.27
C ALA A 58 -9.34 -5.30 2.65
N ARG A 59 -10.07 -5.32 3.77
CA ARG A 59 -10.81 -6.49 4.23
C ARG A 59 -11.91 -6.89 3.25
N GLU A 60 -12.74 -5.94 2.81
CA GLU A 60 -13.85 -6.24 1.90
C GLU A 60 -13.36 -6.54 0.48
N ALA A 61 -12.29 -5.89 0.01
CA ALA A 61 -11.67 -6.23 -1.27
C ALA A 61 -11.11 -7.66 -1.28
N ALA A 62 -10.46 -8.09 -0.19
CA ALA A 62 -9.97 -9.46 -0.06
C ALA A 62 -11.11 -10.49 -0.09
N LYS A 63 -12.22 -10.23 0.61
CA LYS A 63 -13.42 -11.09 0.55
C LYS A 63 -13.98 -11.18 -0.87
N LEU A 64 -14.10 -10.06 -1.57
CA LEU A 64 -14.58 -10.04 -2.95
C LEU A 64 -13.67 -10.83 -3.88
N ALA A 65 -12.34 -10.71 -3.72
CA ALA A 65 -11.38 -11.49 -4.49
C ALA A 65 -11.56 -13.00 -4.25
N ALA A 66 -11.68 -13.43 -2.99
CA ALA A 66 -11.91 -14.83 -2.65
C ALA A 66 -13.25 -15.39 -3.17
N GLU A 67 -14.28 -14.55 -3.28
CA GLU A 67 -15.57 -14.96 -3.88
C GLU A 67 -15.47 -15.14 -5.40
N ILE A 68 -14.72 -14.27 -6.09
CA ILE A 68 -14.57 -14.28 -7.56
C ILE A 68 -13.57 -15.36 -8.01
N ASP A 69 -12.47 -15.52 -7.27
CA ASP A 69 -11.38 -16.44 -7.58
C ASP A 69 -10.91 -17.15 -6.29
N PRO A 70 -11.66 -18.17 -5.83
CA PRO A 70 -11.40 -18.84 -4.55
C PRO A 70 -10.09 -19.62 -4.52
N ASP A 71 -9.55 -20.01 -5.68
CA ASP A 71 -8.31 -20.76 -5.81
C ASP A 71 -7.09 -19.87 -6.12
N GLY A 72 -7.30 -18.56 -6.29
CA GLY A 72 -6.30 -17.62 -6.80
C GLY A 72 -5.34 -17.02 -5.77
N GLU A 73 -5.41 -17.41 -4.50
CA GLU A 73 -4.68 -16.70 -3.45
C GLU A 73 -3.15 -16.91 -3.56
N ALA A 74 -2.44 -15.83 -3.92
CA ALA A 74 -1.00 -15.77 -3.82
C ALA A 74 -0.61 -15.73 -2.34
N ALA A 75 0.28 -16.64 -1.93
CA ALA A 75 0.85 -16.69 -0.59
C ALA A 75 1.24 -15.28 -0.09
N PRO A 76 1.06 -14.96 1.20
CA PRO A 76 1.54 -13.71 1.76
C PRO A 76 3.00 -13.54 1.35
N PRO A 77 3.46 -12.31 0.98
CA PRO A 77 4.88 -12.11 0.73
C PRO A 77 5.61 -12.63 1.96
N GLU A 78 6.44 -13.65 1.76
CA GLU A 78 7.28 -14.17 2.83
C GLU A 78 7.96 -12.95 3.46
N ARG A 79 7.80 -12.78 4.76
CA ARG A 79 8.57 -11.80 5.53
C ARG A 79 10.04 -12.19 5.39
N GLY A 80 10.68 -11.71 4.33
CA GLY A 80 12.11 -11.86 4.10
C GLY A 80 12.87 -11.38 5.34
N PRO A 81 14.03 -11.99 5.62
CA PRO A 81 14.74 -11.77 6.87
C PRO A 81 15.11 -10.30 6.99
N ARG A 82 14.87 -9.73 8.19
CA ARG A 82 15.34 -8.40 8.57
C ARG A 82 16.85 -8.35 8.34
N HIS A 83 17.28 -7.72 7.24
CA HIS A 83 18.67 -7.34 7.05
C HIS A 83 19.02 -6.38 8.20
N ARG A 84 19.66 -6.94 9.23
CA ARG A 84 20.36 -6.18 10.26
C ARG A 84 21.50 -5.47 9.54
N LEU A 85 21.35 -4.17 9.31
CA LEU A 85 22.45 -3.29 8.96
C LEU A 85 23.49 -3.44 10.07
N VAL A 86 24.60 -4.11 9.76
CA VAL A 86 25.83 -4.00 10.55
C VAL A 86 26.35 -2.61 10.24
N THR A 87 26.00 -1.65 11.09
CA THR A 87 26.76 -0.41 11.21
C THR A 87 28.18 -0.80 11.60
N GLY A 88 29.11 -0.51 10.70
CA GLY A 88 30.53 -0.76 10.92
C GLY A 88 31.02 -0.02 12.16
N ASP A 89 31.99 -0.64 12.82
CA ASP A 89 32.89 0.08 13.71
C ASP A 89 34.33 -0.12 13.23
N PHE A 90 35.11 0.90 13.51
CA PHE A 90 36.33 1.31 12.84
C PHE A 90 37.53 0.39 13.11
N GLY A 91 38.53 0.48 12.23
CA GLY A 91 39.67 -0.44 12.13
C GLY A 91 40.82 -0.20 13.10
N ASP A 92 41.88 -0.98 12.94
CA ASP A 92 43.27 -0.54 13.02
C ASP A 92 44.21 -1.60 12.42
N SER A 93 45.33 -1.13 11.92
CA SER A 93 46.38 -1.80 11.18
C SER A 93 47.28 -2.66 12.09
N GLY A 94 47.92 -3.69 11.53
CA GLY A 94 49.05 -4.37 12.17
C GLY A 94 49.56 -5.56 11.37
N GLY A 95 50.80 -5.46 10.87
CA GLY A 95 51.43 -6.44 9.98
C GLY A 95 52.07 -7.67 10.64
N GLY A 96 52.73 -8.48 9.80
CA GLY A 96 53.55 -9.65 10.15
C GLY A 96 53.26 -10.80 9.17
N PHE A 97 54.21 -11.53 8.58
CA PHE A 97 55.67 -11.59 8.65
C PHE A 97 56.19 -12.00 7.26
#